data_AF-X0YRK7-F1
#
_entry.id   AF-X0YRK7-F1
#
_cell.length_a   1.000
_cell.length_b   1.000
_cell.length_c   1.000
_cell.angle_alpha   90.00
_cell.angle_beta   90.00
_cell.angle_gamma   90.00
#
_symmetry.space_group_name_H-M   'P 1'
#
loop_
_entity.id
_entity.type
_entity.pdbx_description
1 polymer ?
#
loop_
_entity_poly.entity_id
_entity_poly.type
_entity_poly.pdbx_seq_one_letter_code
_entity_poly.pdbx_strand_id
1 'polypeptide(L)' 'SDFNSSHQSMVKRAGYKLAVTNIYGSNSHRSDLTMLKRTPVYNHESPESFAMKCEGYYSWVGKLQWILSNVRQYI' A
#
# COMPACT_ATOMS: atom_id res chain seq x y z
N SER A 1 0.91 -11.69 -4.92
CA SER A 1 0.13 -10.44 -4.96
C SER A 1 -0.73 -10.49 -6.19
N ASP A 2 -2.05 -10.39 -6.04
CA ASP A 2 -3.01 -10.52 -7.14
C ASP A 2 -2.94 -9.35 -8.13
N PHE A 3 -2.35 -8.23 -7.74
CA PHE A 3 -2.07 -7.10 -8.62
C PHE A 3 -0.57 -7.07 -8.99
N ASN A 4 -0.28 -7.44 -10.24
CA ASN A 4 1.07 -7.57 -10.80
C ASN A 4 1.29 -6.62 -11.99
N SER A 5 2.47 -6.67 -12.61
CA SER A 5 2.85 -5.78 -13.72
C SER A 5 1.93 -5.85 -14.94
N SER A 6 1.30 -7.01 -15.20
CA SER A 6 0.32 -7.17 -16.28
C SER A 6 -0.93 -6.34 -16.04
N HIS A 7 -1.48 -6.41 -14.81
CA HIS A 7 -2.64 -5.62 -14.39
C HIS A 7 -2.35 -4.11 -14.43
N GLN A 8 -1.17 -3.69 -13.95
CA GLN A 8 -0.75 -2.29 -14.06
C GLN A 8 -0.70 -1.81 -15.52
N SER A 9 -0.19 -2.65 -16.41
CA SER A 9 -0.11 -2.33 -17.85
C SER A 9 -1.50 -2.22 -18.48
N MET A 10 -2.46 -3.05 -18.06
CA MET A 10 -3.85 -2.93 -18.50
C MET A 10 -4.48 -1.61 -18.07
N VAL A 11 -4.33 -1.24 -16.79
CA VAL A 11 -4.84 0.03 -16.23
C VAL A 11 -4.27 1.23 -17.00
N LYS A 12 -2.96 1.22 -17.27
CA LYS A 12 -2.29 2.27 -18.06
C LYS A 12 -2.83 2.34 -19.49
N ARG A 13 -2.97 1.20 -20.18
CA ARG A 13 -3.50 1.14 -21.56
C ARG A 13 -4.96 1.59 -21.64
N ALA A 14 -5.76 1.33 -20.61
CA ALA A 14 -7.15 1.79 -20.53
C ALA A 14 -7.28 3.29 -20.21
N GLY A 15 -6.18 4.02 -20.01
CA GLY A 15 -6.18 5.47 -19.82
C GLY A 15 -6.46 5.94 -18.40
N TYR A 16 -6.55 5.03 -17.42
CA TYR A 16 -6.71 5.39 -16.02
C TYR A 16 -5.49 6.15 -15.49
N LYS A 17 -5.74 7.19 -14.68
CA LYS A 17 -4.70 8.00 -14.06
C LYS A 17 -4.28 7.48 -12.67
N LEU A 18 -5.16 6.72 -12.04
CA LEU A 18 -4.99 6.22 -10.68
C LEU A 18 -5.71 4.89 -10.51
N ALA A 19 -5.11 3.98 -9.75
CA ALA A 19 -5.73 2.73 -9.33
C ALA A 19 -5.36 2.40 -7.89
N VAL A 20 -6.34 1.88 -7.16
CA VAL A 20 -6.23 1.55 -5.74
C VAL A 20 -6.35 0.04 -5.56
N THR A 21 -5.50 -0.53 -4.71
CA THR A 21 -5.33 -1.98 -4.56
C THR A 21 -5.72 -2.50 -3.17
N ASN A 22 -5.68 -3.81 -2.98
CA ASN A 22 -5.86 -4.44 -1.66
C ASN A 22 -4.57 -4.47 -0.84
N ILE A 23 -3.46 -3.91 -1.35
CA ILE A 23 -2.19 -3.88 -0.64
C ILE A 23 -2.30 -2.92 0.52
N TYR A 24 -1.96 -3.39 1.73
CA TYR A 24 -1.98 -2.55 2.92
C TYR A 24 -0.80 -1.58 2.97
N GLY A 25 -1.08 -0.37 3.43
CA GLY A 25 -0.06 0.60 3.80
C GLY A 25 -0.39 2.03 3.41
N SER A 26 0.55 2.92 3.72
CA SER A 26 0.43 4.35 3.46
C SER A 26 0.93 4.69 2.05
N ASN A 27 0.34 5.73 1.46
CA ASN A 27 0.80 6.32 0.20
C ASN A 27 1.56 7.62 0.48
N SER A 28 2.46 7.98 -0.44
CA SER A 28 3.13 9.28 -0.45
C SER A 28 3.07 9.87 -1.86
N HIS A 29 3.52 11.11 -2.03
CA HIS A 29 3.71 11.75 -3.35
C HIS A 29 4.61 10.96 -4.33
N ARG A 30 5.42 9.99 -3.84
CA ARG A 30 6.29 9.12 -4.64
C ARG A 30 5.66 7.75 -4.91
N SER A 31 4.47 7.46 -4.40
CA SER A 31 3.79 6.19 -4.65
C SER A 31 3.43 6.06 -6.14
N ASP A 32 3.50 4.84 -6.66
CA ASP A 32 2.98 4.54 -7.99
C ASP A 32 1.46 4.73 -7.98
N LEU A 33 0.98 5.71 -8.76
CA LEU A 33 -0.44 6.04 -8.86
C LEU A 33 -1.29 4.89 -9.40
N THR A 34 -0.67 3.95 -10.11
CA THR A 34 -1.36 2.76 -10.64
C THR A 34 -1.41 1.61 -9.66
N MET A 35 -0.81 1.76 -8.48
CA MET A 35 -0.74 0.73 -7.43
C MET A 35 -0.84 1.36 -6.03
N LEU A 36 -1.83 2.23 -5.83
CA LEU A 36 -2.03 2.84 -4.51
C LEU A 36 -2.48 1.80 -3.49
N LYS A 37 -1.95 1.93 -2.28
CA LYS A 37 -2.27 1.08 -1.13
C LYS A 37 -3.54 1.56 -0.44
N ARG A 38 -4.17 0.69 0.35
CA ARG A 38 -5.33 1.03 1.19
C ARG A 38 -5.09 0.74 2.65
N THR A 39 -5.80 1.49 3.49
CA THR A 39 -5.94 1.20 4.90
C THR A 39 -7.32 0.54 5.09
N PRO A 40 -7.39 -0.75 5.50
CA PRO A 40 -8.66 -1.40 5.70
C PRO A 40 -9.36 -0.80 6.91
N VAL A 41 -10.69 -0.65 6.84
CA VAL A 41 -11.54 -0.23 7.95
C VAL A 41 -12.42 -1.42 8.31
N TYR A 42 -12.43 -1.81 9.58
CA TYR A 42 -13.24 -2.94 10.05
C TYR A 42 -14.43 -2.45 10.87
N ASN A 43 -15.52 -3.22 10.83
CA ASN A 43 -16.78 -2.91 11.52
C ASN A 43 -16.70 -2.92 13.04
N HIS A 44 -15.66 -3.53 13.61
CA HIS A 44 -15.44 -3.66 15.05
C HIS A 44 -14.33 -2.72 15.55
N GLU A 45 -13.86 -1.78 14.73
CA GLU A 45 -12.85 -0.82 15.18
C GLU A 45 -13.42 0.23 16.12
N SER A 46 -12.67 0.52 17.18
CA SER A 46 -12.92 1.70 17.99
C SER A 46 -12.49 2.97 17.24
N PRO A 47 -13.06 4.14 17.57
CA PRO A 47 -12.61 5.42 17.04
C PRO A 47 -11.10 5.65 17.21
N GLU A 48 -10.50 5.21 18.31
CA GLU A 48 -9.06 5.34 18.59
C GLU A 48 -8.24 4.47 17.63
N SER A 49 -8.65 3.23 17.42
CA SER A 49 -7.98 2.31 16.48
C SER A 49 -8.04 2.84 15.05
N PHE A 50 -9.17 3.42 14.67
CA PHE A 50 -9.35 4.09 13.39
C PHE A 50 -8.48 5.36 13.26
N ALA A 51 -8.40 6.19 14.31
CA ALA A 51 -7.55 7.37 14.33
C ALA A 51 -6.07 7.01 14.15
N MET A 52 -5.59 5.98 14.87
CA MET A 52 -4.22 5.48 14.70
C MET A 52 -3.93 5.07 13.25
N LYS A 53 -4.87 4.37 12.61
CA LYS A 53 -4.76 3.98 11.20
C LYS A 53 -4.64 5.18 10.26
N CYS A 54 -5.44 6.22 10.47
CA CYS A 54 -5.38 7.47 9.73
C CYS A 54 -4.05 8.21 9.94
N GLU A 55 -3.49 8.16 11.14
CA GLU A 55 -2.18 8.72 11.50
C GLU A 55 -0.99 7.90 10.98
N GLY A 56 -1.26 6.87 10.18
CA GLY A 56 -0.21 6.09 9.53
C GLY A 56 0.32 4.98 10.42
N TYR A 57 -0.55 4.33 11.21
CA TYR A 57 -0.22 3.09 11.93
C TYR A 57 0.45 2.04 11.03
N TYR A 58 0.17 1.97 9.73
CA TYR A 58 0.84 1.01 8.84
C TYR A 58 2.16 1.52 8.23
N SER A 59 2.59 2.74 8.55
CA SER A 59 3.82 3.33 8.03
C SER A 59 5.07 2.66 8.60
N TRP A 60 5.03 2.18 9.85
CA TRP A 60 6.16 1.43 10.44
C TRP A 60 6.30 0.03 9.83
N VAL A 61 5.20 -0.62 9.48
CA VAL A 61 5.21 -1.92 8.77
C VAL A 61 5.93 -1.80 7.43
N GLY A 62 5.69 -0.69 6.69
CA GLY A 62 6.41 -0.39 5.45
C GLY A 62 7.92 -0.22 5.66
N LYS A 63 8.35 0.43 6.75
CA LYS A 63 9.78 0.56 7.10
C LYS A 63 10.43 -0.78 7.41
N LEU A 64 9.77 -1.63 8.21
CA LEU A 64 10.29 -2.97 8.52
C LEU A 64 10.37 -3.86 7.29
N GLN A 65 9.34 -3.87 6.45
CA GLN A 65 9.37 -4.63 5.19
C GLN A 65 10.54 -4.19 4.31
N TRP A 66 10.78 -2.87 4.20
CA TRP A 66 11.92 -2.35 3.45
C TRP A 66 13.26 -2.83 4.04
N ILE A 67 13.46 -2.74 5.36
CA ILE A 67 14.68 -3.24 6.01
C ILE A 67 14.89 -4.73 5.72
N LEU A 68 13.86 -5.56 5.95
CA LEU A 68 13.95 -7.01 5.77
C LEU A 68 14.23 -7.42 4.32
N SER A 69 13.66 -6.70 3.34
CA SER A 69 13.90 -6.99 1.92
C SER A 69 15.27 -6.53 1.42
N ASN A 70 15.87 -5.50 2.03
CA ASN A 70 17.23 -5.06 1.69
C ASN A 70 18.31 -5.90 2.40
N VAL A 71 18.09 -6.37 3.63
CA VAL A 71 19.03 -7.27 4.33
C VAL A 71 19.17 -8.61 3.59
N ARG A 72 18.10 -9.08 2.95
CA ARG A 72 18.12 -10.32 2.15
C ARG A 72 18.93 -10.24 0.86
N GLN A 73 19.39 -9.05 0.44
CA GLN A 73 20.28 -8.88 -0.72
C GLN A 73 21.77 -8.98 -0.37
N TYR A 74 22.11 -9.13 0.92
CA TYR A 74 23.50 -9.20 1.42
C TYR A 74 23.86 -10.57 2.01
N ILE A 75 23.02 -11.59 1.81
CA ILE A 75 23.25 -13.01 2.15
C ILE A 75 23.06 -13.82 0.87
#